data_AF-A0A645CB57-F1
#
_entry.id   AF-A0A645CB57-F1
#
_cell.length_a   1.000
_cell.length_b   1.000
_cell.length_c   1.000
_cell.angle_alpha   90.00
_cell.angle_beta   90.00
_cell.angle_gamma   90.00
#
_symmetry.space_group_name_H-M   'P 1'
#
loop_
_entity.id
_entity.type
_entity.pdbx_description
1 polymer ?
#
loop_
_entity_poly.entity_id
_entity_poly.type
_entity_poly.pdbx_seq_one_letter_code
_entity_poly.pdbx_strand_id
1 'polypeptide(L)'
;MGSGGMVVMDNDNCMVDSARYFLEFTTKESCGKCTPCREGLSQALAILNRITTHEGRMEDLKILGELCTHISDTSLCGLGQSAMNPVATTLQYFQKEYEEHIQQKHCEAGTCEAMVSELCSNSCPLGMRIPTYIALLRENRLVEAFTSTLEDNPLPGTLGRICHFHCQMRCRRESLDNPVHQGELHRYLADTLYKMGQEQDVYQDILRRMQKPTNKKISIVGSGPAGLSAAFYLSRLGHSVTIYEQEKEAGGVLATAFPTTAFPRISLPKSWRCSVCLASSLSFPLSSAPI
;
A
#
# COMPACT_ATOMS: atom_id res chain seq x y z
N MET A 1 -10.17 25.38 19.70
CA MET A 1 -10.24 24.03 20.29
C MET A 1 -10.34 24.10 21.80
N GLY A 2 -11.52 24.45 22.29
CA GLY A 2 -11.81 24.61 23.73
C GLY A 2 -13.31 24.76 24.02
N SER A 3 -14.16 24.46 23.04
CA SER A 3 -15.61 24.69 23.07
C SER A 3 -16.43 23.38 23.04
N GLY A 4 -15.80 22.23 23.30
CA GLY A 4 -16.46 20.92 23.17
C GLY A 4 -16.73 20.49 21.72
N GLY A 5 -15.95 20.98 20.76
CA GLY A 5 -16.07 20.59 19.36
C GLY A 5 -15.61 19.14 19.15
N MET A 6 -16.41 18.37 18.40
CA MET A 6 -16.06 17.03 17.93
C MET A 6 -15.60 17.11 16.47
N VAL A 7 -14.41 16.59 16.19
CA VAL A 7 -13.88 16.48 14.83
C VAL A 7 -13.88 15.00 14.45
N VAL A 8 -14.58 14.66 13.37
CA VAL A 8 -14.60 13.30 12.82
C VAL A 8 -13.70 13.29 11.60
N MET A 9 -12.74 12.36 11.59
CA MET A 9 -11.76 12.17 10.52
C MET A 9 -11.86 10.71 10.04
N ASP A 10 -11.59 10.47 8.77
CA ASP A 10 -11.49 9.12 8.22
C ASP A 10 -10.03 8.64 8.24
N ASN A 11 -9.79 7.44 7.71
CA ASN A 11 -8.44 6.86 7.65
C ASN A 11 -7.56 7.51 6.56
N ASP A 12 -8.09 8.44 5.75
CA ASP A 12 -7.31 9.21 4.78
C ASP A 12 -6.67 10.47 5.40
N ASN A 13 -6.91 10.71 6.69
CA ASN A 13 -6.25 11.75 7.48
C ASN A 13 -5.07 11.19 8.28
N CYS A 14 -3.91 11.83 8.16
CA CYS A 14 -2.77 11.56 9.04
C CYS A 14 -3.00 12.20 10.42
N MET A 15 -2.93 11.42 11.49
CA MET A 15 -3.13 11.94 12.85
C MET A 15 -1.93 12.78 13.33
N VAL A 16 -0.72 12.47 12.85
CA VAL A 16 0.49 13.28 13.09
C VAL A 16 0.34 14.67 12.47
N ASP A 17 -0.13 14.74 11.22
CA ASP A 17 -0.36 16.02 10.54
C ASP A 17 -1.54 16.78 11.14
N SER A 18 -2.58 16.08 11.56
CA SER A 18 -3.72 16.69 12.28
C SER A 18 -3.27 17.34 13.58
N ALA A 19 -2.43 16.65 14.37
CA ALA A 19 -1.84 17.21 15.58
C ALA A 19 -0.96 18.44 15.26
N ARG A 20 -0.14 18.36 14.21
CA ARG A 20 0.70 19.46 13.72
C ARG A 20 -0.14 20.67 13.32
N TYR A 21 -1.19 20.48 12.52
CA TYR A 21 -2.10 21.53 12.05
C TYR A 21 -2.76 22.26 13.22
N PHE A 22 -3.31 21.51 14.17
CA PHE A 22 -3.95 22.10 15.33
C PHE A 22 -2.97 22.79 16.26
N LEU A 23 -1.77 22.23 16.44
CA LEU A 23 -0.73 22.86 17.23
C LEU A 23 -0.24 24.15 16.57
N GLU A 24 -0.08 24.17 15.25
CA GLU A 24 0.27 25.37 14.48
C GLU A 24 -0.75 26.49 14.70
N PHE A 25 -2.04 26.16 14.66
CA PHE A 25 -3.11 27.10 15.00
C PHE A 25 -2.95 27.64 16.42
N THR A 26 -2.84 26.78 17.44
CA THR A 26 -2.70 27.23 18.84
C THR A 26 -1.42 28.05 19.09
N THR A 27 -0.35 27.76 18.35
CA THR A 27 0.90 28.53 18.41
C THR A 27 0.70 29.95 17.88
N LYS A 28 -0.06 30.12 16.78
CA LYS A 28 -0.39 31.44 16.20
C LYS A 28 -1.34 32.25 17.08
N GLU A 29 -2.31 31.59 17.71
CA GLU A 29 -3.30 32.25 18.59
C GLU A 29 -2.76 32.54 20.01
N SER A 30 -1.61 31.99 20.37
CA SER A 30 -0.99 32.21 21.66
C SER A 30 -0.55 33.67 21.82
N CYS A 31 -0.94 34.30 22.93
CA CYS A 31 -0.43 35.63 23.28
C CYS A 31 1.05 35.65 23.73
N GLY A 32 1.67 34.49 23.92
CA GLY A 32 3.10 34.35 24.24
C GLY A 32 3.55 34.89 25.61
N LYS A 33 2.62 35.23 26.51
CA LYS A 33 2.94 35.83 27.82
C LYS A 33 3.69 34.89 28.77
N CYS A 34 3.37 33.60 28.76
CA CYS A 34 4.07 32.60 29.56
C CYS A 34 5.11 31.86 28.71
N THR A 35 6.28 31.62 29.31
CA THR A 35 7.38 30.85 28.70
C THR A 35 6.95 29.48 28.15
N PRO A 36 6.15 28.64 28.85
CA PRO A 36 5.71 27.35 28.29
C PRO A 36 4.95 27.50 26.96
N CYS A 37 4.06 28.49 26.83
CA CYS A 37 3.39 28.74 25.56
C CYS A 37 4.31 29.32 24.49
N ARG A 38 5.18 30.28 24.86
CA ARG A 38 6.01 31.01 23.88
C ARG A 38 7.09 30.11 23.27
N GLU A 39 7.81 29.38 24.12
CA GLU A 39 8.91 28.52 23.69
C GLU A 39 8.44 27.08 23.48
N GLY A 40 7.63 26.53 24.39
CA GLY A 40 7.24 25.12 24.38
C GLY A 40 6.40 24.74 23.16
N LEU A 41 5.40 25.54 22.80
CA LEU A 41 4.58 25.28 21.60
C LEU A 41 5.42 25.36 20.33
N SER A 42 6.33 26.33 20.25
CA SER A 42 7.25 26.48 19.13
C SER A 42 8.18 25.26 18.97
N GLN A 43 8.70 24.72 20.08
CA GLN A 43 9.51 23.51 20.07
C GLN A 43 8.70 22.28 19.65
N ALA A 44 7.50 22.10 20.22
CA ALA A 44 6.63 20.98 19.86
C ALA A 44 6.24 21.03 18.37
N LEU A 45 5.92 22.22 17.84
CA LEU A 45 5.60 22.40 16.42
C LEU A 45 6.80 22.11 15.53
N ALA A 46 8.00 22.55 15.92
CA ALA A 46 9.22 22.24 15.20
C ALA A 46 9.47 20.73 15.13
N ILE A 47 9.25 20.01 16.23
CA ILE A 47 9.35 18.55 16.27
C ILE A 47 8.34 17.90 15.31
N LEU A 48 7.05 18.27 15.38
CA LEU A 48 6.03 17.71 14.50
C LEU A 48 6.32 18.00 13.02
N ASN A 49 6.78 19.21 12.69
CA ASN A 49 7.23 19.53 11.34
C ASN A 49 8.32 18.56 10.87
N ARG A 50 9.37 18.34 11.68
CA ARG A 50 10.44 17.38 11.35
C ARG A 50 9.91 15.97 11.12
N ILE A 51 8.99 15.50 11.97
CA ILE A 51 8.37 14.17 11.82
C ILE A 51 7.63 14.08 10.49
N THR A 52 6.88 15.11 10.10
CA THR A 52 6.17 15.16 8.81
C THR A 52 7.05 15.38 7.59
N THR A 53 8.34 15.70 7.78
CA THR A 53 9.32 15.97 6.69
C THR A 53 10.55 15.05 6.70
N HIS A 54 10.45 13.84 7.27
CA HIS A 54 11.48 12.76 7.29
C HIS A 54 12.68 13.00 8.22
N GLU A 55 12.62 14.05 9.03
CA GLU A 55 13.69 14.44 9.94
C GLU A 55 13.36 14.10 11.41
N GLY A 56 12.24 13.41 11.64
CA GLY A 56 11.82 12.95 12.96
C GLY A 56 12.77 11.91 13.56
N ARG A 57 12.85 11.89 14.88
CA ARG A 57 13.69 10.95 15.64
C ARG A 57 12.88 10.26 16.72
N MET A 58 13.26 9.05 17.13
CA MET A 58 12.51 8.33 18.17
C MET A 58 12.51 9.06 19.51
N GLU A 59 13.58 9.81 19.81
CA GLU A 59 13.65 10.64 21.01
C GLU A 59 12.61 11.76 21.02
N ASP A 60 12.15 12.18 19.85
CA ASP A 60 11.16 13.25 19.72
C ASP A 60 9.82 12.89 20.36
N LEU A 61 9.43 11.61 20.35
CA LEU A 61 8.18 11.15 20.98
C LEU A 61 8.21 11.35 22.49
N LYS A 62 9.37 11.07 23.10
CA LYS A 62 9.58 11.31 24.53
C LYS A 62 9.51 12.80 24.84
N ILE A 63 10.21 13.62 24.05
CA ILE A 63 10.23 15.08 24.23
C ILE A 63 8.82 15.66 24.07
N LEU A 64 8.05 15.22 23.07
CA LEU A 64 6.67 15.66 22.89
C LEU A 64 5.79 15.29 24.10
N GLY A 65 5.96 14.08 24.66
CA GLY A 65 5.24 13.67 25.88
C GLY A 65 5.56 14.56 27.09
N GLU A 66 6.84 14.90 27.29
CA GLU A 66 7.28 15.83 28.34
C GLU A 66 6.71 17.24 28.11
N LEU A 67 6.75 17.75 26.87
CA LEU A 67 6.18 19.04 26.50
C LEU A 67 4.66 19.10 26.71
N CYS A 68 3.93 18.03 26.40
CA CYS A 68 2.50 17.93 26.67
C CYS A 68 2.19 18.19 28.15
N THR A 69 2.89 17.49 29.04
CA THR A 69 2.68 17.61 30.49
C THR A 69 3.09 19.00 31.00
N HIS A 70 4.30 19.45 30.66
CA HIS A 70 4.82 20.71 31.16
C HIS A 70 4.04 21.92 30.68
N ILE A 71 3.64 21.97 29.41
CA ILE A 71 2.88 23.11 28.88
C ILE A 71 1.48 23.13 29.51
N SER A 72 0.84 21.98 29.64
CA SER A 72 -0.49 21.89 30.25
C SER A 72 -0.50 22.33 31.72
N ASP A 73 0.48 21.93 32.52
CA ASP A 73 0.50 22.21 33.96
C ASP A 73 1.00 23.63 34.31
N THR A 74 1.83 24.24 33.46
CA THR A 74 2.51 25.50 33.79
C THR A 74 1.98 26.72 33.02
N SER A 75 1.05 26.51 32.09
CA SER A 75 0.41 27.61 31.34
C SER A 75 -0.59 28.40 32.19
N LEU A 76 -0.57 29.72 32.02
CA LEU A 76 -1.37 30.65 32.84
C LEU A 76 -2.87 30.69 32.49
N CYS A 77 -3.26 30.26 31.29
CA CYS A 77 -4.64 30.37 30.82
C CYS A 77 -5.11 29.07 30.17
N GLY A 78 -6.43 28.91 30.06
CA GLY A 78 -7.06 27.69 29.51
C GLY A 78 -6.60 27.35 28.09
N LEU A 79 -6.34 28.34 27.23
CA LEU A 79 -5.82 28.09 25.88
C LEU A 79 -4.47 27.38 25.92
N GLY A 80 -3.54 27.87 26.74
CA GLY A 80 -2.22 27.26 26.91
C GLY A 80 -2.30 25.88 27.55
N GLN A 81 -3.14 25.73 28.58
CA GLN A 81 -3.35 24.46 29.27
C GLN A 81 -3.88 23.37 28.33
N SER A 82 -4.75 23.73 27.37
CA SER A 82 -5.32 22.80 26.38
C SER A 82 -4.56 22.72 25.05
N ALA A 83 -3.54 23.54 24.83
CA ALA A 83 -2.89 23.68 23.52
C ALA A 83 -2.28 22.35 23.02
N MET A 84 -1.78 21.54 23.96
CA MET A 84 -1.13 20.26 23.66
C MET A 84 -2.10 19.08 23.57
N ASN A 85 -3.41 19.26 23.82
CA ASN A 85 -4.39 18.17 23.78
C ASN A 85 -4.37 17.35 22.47
N PRO A 86 -4.24 17.95 21.28
CA PRO A 86 -4.17 17.19 20.03
C PRO A 86 -2.96 16.27 19.99
N VAL A 87 -1.81 16.77 20.42
CA VAL A 87 -0.55 16.02 20.45
C VAL A 87 -0.63 14.90 21.50
N ALA A 88 -1.10 15.22 22.71
CA ALA A 88 -1.25 14.23 23.78
C ALA A 88 -2.19 13.10 23.37
N THR A 89 -3.34 13.43 22.78
CA THR A 89 -4.34 12.45 22.34
C THR A 89 -3.81 11.58 21.21
N THR A 90 -3.17 12.18 20.21
CA THR A 90 -2.64 11.43 19.06
C THR A 90 -1.43 10.57 19.42
N LEU A 91 -0.55 11.02 20.31
CA LEU A 91 0.50 10.18 20.87
C LEU A 91 -0.06 8.98 21.64
N GLN A 92 -1.17 9.17 22.38
CA GLN A 92 -1.76 8.09 23.16
C GLN A 92 -2.45 7.04 22.28
N TYR A 93 -3.26 7.47 21.31
CA TYR A 93 -4.13 6.55 20.55
C TYR A 93 -3.55 6.14 19.19
N PHE A 94 -2.64 6.94 18.63
CA PHE A 94 -2.08 6.77 17.28
C PHE A 94 -0.54 6.75 17.28
N GLN A 95 0.08 6.28 18.37
CA GLN A 95 1.54 6.17 18.49
C GLN A 95 2.19 5.45 17.30
N LYS A 96 1.52 4.41 16.77
CA LYS A 96 2.00 3.64 15.62
C LYS A 96 2.22 4.51 14.39
N GLU A 97 1.34 5.48 14.11
CA GLU A 97 1.53 6.39 12.98
C GLU A 97 2.78 7.24 13.15
N TYR A 98 3.08 7.72 14.37
CA TYR A 98 4.31 8.45 14.65
C TYR A 98 5.56 7.60 14.39
N GLU A 99 5.54 6.35 14.84
CA GLU A 99 6.64 5.41 14.65
C GLU A 99 6.86 5.10 13.17
N GLU A 100 5.80 4.91 12.40
CA GLU A 100 5.85 4.74 10.95
C GLU A 100 6.45 5.97 10.26
N HIS A 101 6.06 7.17 10.68
CA HIS A 101 6.61 8.41 10.13
C HIS A 101 8.12 8.52 10.37
N ILE A 102 8.58 8.13 11.57
CA ILE A 102 9.99 8.24 11.96
C ILE A 102 10.84 7.12 11.35
N GLN A 103 10.38 5.87 11.46
CA GLN A 103 11.18 4.70 11.10
C GLN A 103 11.05 4.34 9.63
N GLN A 104 9.82 4.33 9.11
CA GLN A 104 9.53 3.91 7.73
C GLN A 104 9.57 5.09 6.76
N LYS A 105 9.55 6.34 7.28
CA LYS A 105 9.49 7.57 6.48
C LYS A 105 8.31 7.54 5.49
N HIS A 106 7.20 6.98 5.97
CA HIS A 106 6.02 6.71 5.17
C HIS A 106 4.79 7.23 5.90
N CYS A 107 3.90 7.87 5.15
CA CYS A 107 2.61 8.33 5.64
C CYS A 107 1.53 7.48 4.95
N GLU A 108 0.96 6.50 5.66
CA GLU A 108 -0.09 5.62 5.11
C GLU A 108 -1.27 6.45 4.59
N ALA A 109 -1.73 7.41 5.40
CA ALA A 109 -2.76 8.36 5.04
C ALA A 109 -2.34 9.35 3.94
N GLY A 110 -1.11 9.33 3.45
CA GLY A 110 -0.63 10.10 2.30
C GLY A 110 -0.83 11.63 2.35
N THR A 111 -1.10 12.19 3.53
CA THR A 111 -1.36 13.63 3.73
C THR A 111 -0.07 14.44 3.74
N CYS A 112 0.99 13.89 4.34
CA CYS A 112 2.28 14.54 4.43
C CYS A 112 2.99 14.46 3.06
N GLU A 113 2.92 15.52 2.26
CA GLU A 113 3.43 15.53 0.87
C GLU A 113 4.90 15.14 0.76
N ALA A 114 5.74 15.56 1.70
CA ALA A 114 7.14 15.17 1.72
C ALA A 114 7.32 13.65 1.73
N MET A 115 6.36 12.90 2.31
CA MET A 115 6.44 11.46 2.65
C MET A 115 5.85 10.54 1.62
N VAL A 116 5.38 11.11 0.52
CA VAL A 116 4.74 10.36 -0.54
C VAL A 116 5.40 10.72 -1.85
N SER A 117 6.16 9.78 -2.40
CA SER A 117 6.65 9.91 -3.77
C SER A 117 5.50 9.89 -4.78
N GLU A 118 4.57 8.96 -4.60
CA GLU A 118 3.51 8.63 -5.56
C GLU A 118 2.21 8.30 -4.82
N LEU A 119 1.24 9.22 -4.81
CA LEU A 119 -0.04 9.03 -4.10
C LEU A 119 -0.81 7.80 -4.58
N CYS A 120 -0.77 7.50 -5.87
CA CYS A 120 -1.44 6.33 -6.43
C CYS A 120 -0.83 5.02 -5.90
N SER A 121 0.50 4.93 -5.82
CA SER A 121 1.22 3.78 -5.28
C SER A 121 1.02 3.66 -3.77
N ASN A 122 1.04 4.78 -3.05
CA ASN A 122 0.75 4.86 -1.60
C ASN A 122 -0.65 4.35 -1.25
N SER A 123 -1.64 4.70 -2.08
CA SER A 123 -3.04 4.29 -1.89
C SER A 123 -3.30 2.84 -2.32
N CYS A 124 -2.34 2.18 -2.96
CA CYS A 124 -2.51 0.82 -3.42
C CYS A 124 -2.16 -0.16 -2.29
N PRO A 125 -3.09 -1.06 -1.87
CA PRO A 125 -2.77 -2.06 -0.83
C PRO A 125 -1.64 -3.03 -1.22
N LEU A 126 -1.35 -3.15 -2.52
CA LEU A 126 -0.24 -3.96 -3.04
C LEU A 126 1.07 -3.15 -3.18
N GLY A 127 1.05 -1.84 -2.93
CA GLY A 127 2.21 -0.97 -3.15
C GLY A 127 2.70 -0.96 -4.60
N MET A 128 1.79 -1.15 -5.57
CA MET A 128 2.16 -1.22 -6.99
C MET A 128 2.83 0.07 -7.46
N ARG A 129 3.88 -0.06 -8.27
CA ARG A 129 4.59 1.08 -8.89
C ARG A 129 3.83 1.62 -10.09
N ILE A 130 2.69 2.26 -9.82
CA ILE A 130 1.73 2.67 -10.84
C ILE A 130 2.33 3.59 -11.92
N PRO A 131 3.12 4.62 -11.58
CA PRO A 131 3.74 5.48 -12.58
C PRO A 131 4.70 4.74 -13.52
N THR A 132 5.30 3.63 -13.07
CA THR A 132 6.25 2.86 -13.87
C THR A 132 5.57 2.23 -15.09
N TYR A 133 4.48 1.48 -14.91
CA TYR A 133 3.81 0.87 -16.06
C TYR A 133 3.10 1.91 -16.94
N ILE A 134 2.67 3.04 -16.38
CA ILE A 134 2.10 4.15 -17.17
C ILE A 134 3.16 4.76 -18.09
N ALA A 135 4.38 4.98 -17.58
CA ALA A 135 5.49 5.48 -18.38
C ALA A 135 5.86 4.51 -19.51
N LEU A 136 5.95 3.21 -19.20
CA LEU A 136 6.22 2.16 -20.20
C LEU A 136 5.11 2.08 -21.25
N LEU A 137 3.85 2.22 -20.84
CA LEU A 137 2.70 2.25 -21.74
C LEU A 137 2.76 3.47 -22.68
N ARG A 138 3.16 4.65 -22.17
CA ARG A 138 3.35 5.86 -22.99
C ARG A 138 4.43 5.69 -24.06
N GLU A 139 5.44 4.87 -23.78
CA GLU A 139 6.51 4.50 -24.73
C GLU A 139 6.12 3.33 -25.65
N ASN A 140 4.87 2.85 -25.59
CA ASN A 140 4.38 1.70 -26.33
C ASN A 140 5.12 0.37 -26.02
N ARG A 141 5.72 0.28 -24.83
CA ARG A 141 6.45 -0.91 -24.34
C ARG A 141 5.51 -1.84 -23.57
N LEU A 142 4.53 -2.41 -24.28
CA LEU A 142 3.41 -3.17 -23.68
C LEU A 142 3.85 -4.38 -22.84
N VAL A 143 4.77 -5.20 -23.37
CA VAL A 143 5.30 -6.39 -22.69
C VAL A 143 5.97 -6.00 -21.37
N GLU A 144 6.76 -4.93 -21.38
CA GLU A 144 7.46 -4.45 -20.19
C GLU A 144 6.52 -3.79 -19.17
N ALA A 145 5.53 -3.04 -19.64
CA ALA A 145 4.50 -2.44 -18.79
C ALA A 145 3.72 -3.51 -18.02
N PHE A 146 3.30 -4.57 -18.71
CA PHE A 146 2.61 -5.68 -18.06
C PHE A 146 3.53 -6.52 -17.18
N THR A 147 4.78 -6.73 -17.58
CA THR A 147 5.79 -7.40 -16.74
C THR A 147 5.97 -6.65 -15.42
N SER A 148 6.15 -5.33 -15.48
CA SER A 148 6.24 -4.46 -14.29
C SER A 148 5.00 -4.56 -13.41
N THR A 149 3.81 -4.58 -14.02
CA THR A 149 2.55 -4.77 -13.29
C THR A 149 2.49 -6.15 -12.61
N LEU A 150 2.92 -7.20 -13.30
CA LEU A 150 2.92 -8.59 -12.82
C LEU A 150 3.91 -8.81 -11.67
N GLU A 151 5.01 -8.05 -11.64
CA GLU A 151 5.99 -8.09 -10.55
C GLU A 151 5.39 -7.71 -9.19
N ASP A 152 4.45 -6.75 -9.18
CA ASP A 152 3.82 -6.21 -7.96
C ASP A 152 2.43 -6.83 -7.73
N ASN A 153 1.79 -7.35 -8.78
CA ASN A 153 0.45 -7.91 -8.75
C ASN A 153 0.40 -9.22 -9.54
N PRO A 154 0.31 -10.38 -8.89
CA PRO A 154 0.28 -11.69 -9.55
C PRO A 154 -0.98 -11.93 -10.41
N LEU A 155 -2.02 -11.11 -10.28
CA LEU A 155 -3.32 -11.27 -10.93
C LEU A 155 -3.78 -9.96 -11.61
N PRO A 156 -2.98 -9.38 -12.54
CA PRO A 156 -3.23 -8.04 -13.07
C PRO A 156 -4.49 -7.97 -13.93
N GLY A 157 -4.77 -9.00 -14.73
CA GLY A 157 -5.99 -9.08 -15.55
C GLY A 157 -7.26 -9.17 -14.71
N THR A 158 -7.20 -9.84 -13.56
CA THR A 158 -8.32 -9.98 -12.62
C THR A 158 -8.55 -8.69 -11.84
N LEU A 159 -7.49 -8.14 -11.22
CA LEU A 159 -7.60 -6.90 -10.45
C LEU A 159 -7.94 -5.70 -11.33
N GLY A 160 -7.63 -5.72 -12.63
CA GLY A 160 -8.15 -4.73 -13.59
C GLY A 160 -9.67 -4.71 -13.73
N ARG A 161 -10.39 -5.73 -13.22
CA ARG A 161 -11.85 -5.87 -13.34
C ARG A 161 -12.58 -5.74 -12.01
N ILE A 162 -11.99 -6.19 -10.90
CA ILE A 162 -12.66 -6.23 -9.58
C ILE A 162 -12.13 -5.24 -8.57
N CYS A 163 -10.95 -4.64 -8.81
CA CYS A 163 -10.36 -3.75 -7.82
C CYS A 163 -11.28 -2.53 -7.60
N HIS A 164 -11.31 -2.03 -6.36
CA HIS A 164 -11.99 -0.78 -6.03
C HIS A 164 -11.19 0.47 -6.45
N PHE A 165 -9.98 0.28 -6.99
CA PHE A 165 -9.10 1.33 -7.51
C PHE A 165 -8.88 2.51 -6.55
N HIS A 166 -8.46 2.22 -5.32
CA HIS A 166 -8.07 3.25 -4.33
C HIS A 166 -7.06 4.28 -4.88
N CYS A 167 -6.19 3.84 -5.77
CA CYS A 167 -5.26 4.71 -6.50
C CYS A 167 -5.92 5.80 -7.39
N GLN A 168 -7.19 5.63 -7.78
CA GLN A 168 -7.98 6.67 -8.46
C GLN A 168 -8.51 7.71 -7.49
N MET A 169 -8.97 7.28 -6.31
CA MET A 169 -9.56 8.17 -5.30
C MET A 169 -8.60 9.27 -4.83
N ARG A 170 -7.29 9.03 -4.94
CA ARG A 170 -6.24 9.95 -4.51
C ARG A 170 -5.28 10.34 -5.64
N CYS A 171 -5.73 10.21 -6.88
CA CYS A 171 -4.91 10.55 -8.03
C CYS A 171 -4.66 12.06 -8.07
N ARG A 172 -3.38 12.49 -8.02
CA ARG A 172 -3.00 13.91 -8.12
C ARG A 172 -3.55 14.59 -9.39
N ARG A 173 -3.82 13.81 -10.44
CA ARG A 173 -4.38 14.31 -11.71
C ARG A 173 -5.80 14.86 -11.58
N GLU A 174 -6.54 14.47 -10.54
CA GLU A 174 -7.88 15.02 -10.24
C GLU A 174 -7.88 16.55 -10.16
N SER A 175 -6.80 17.17 -9.68
CA SER A 175 -6.71 18.64 -9.60
C SER A 175 -6.54 19.32 -10.97
N LEU A 176 -6.37 18.56 -12.05
CA LEU A 176 -6.18 19.07 -13.41
C LEU A 176 -7.38 18.73 -14.30
N ASP A 177 -7.74 17.45 -14.37
CA ASP A 177 -8.87 16.97 -15.18
C ASP A 177 -9.62 15.81 -14.50
N ASN A 178 -9.24 14.56 -14.76
CA ASN A 178 -9.88 13.37 -14.20
C ASN A 178 -8.81 12.38 -13.71
N PRO A 179 -9.15 11.48 -12.77
CA PRO A 179 -8.20 10.48 -12.31
C PRO A 179 -7.80 9.57 -13.45
N VAL A 180 -6.57 9.05 -13.38
CA VAL A 180 -6.15 8.04 -14.35
C VAL A 180 -6.95 6.75 -14.11
N HIS A 181 -7.74 6.33 -15.10
CA HIS A 181 -8.57 5.13 -15.05
C HIS A 181 -7.75 3.83 -15.03
N GLN A 182 -7.20 3.49 -13.87
CA GLN A 182 -6.31 2.32 -13.70
C GLN A 182 -6.96 0.99 -14.08
N GLY A 183 -8.30 0.85 -13.91
CA GLY A 183 -9.01 -0.35 -14.32
C GLY A 183 -8.93 -0.59 -15.83
N GLU A 184 -9.18 0.46 -16.62
CA GLU A 184 -9.11 0.38 -18.07
C GLU A 184 -7.66 0.16 -18.54
N LEU A 185 -6.66 0.75 -17.87
CA LEU A 185 -5.25 0.48 -18.18
C LEU A 185 -4.86 -0.97 -17.91
N HIS A 186 -5.22 -1.53 -16.75
CA HIS A 186 -4.94 -2.94 -16.43
C HIS A 186 -5.67 -3.90 -17.38
N ARG A 187 -6.93 -3.61 -17.72
CA ARG A 187 -7.70 -4.39 -18.69
C ARG A 187 -7.09 -4.31 -20.07
N TYR A 188 -6.74 -3.11 -20.52
CA TYR A 188 -6.09 -2.89 -21.81
C TYR A 188 -4.78 -3.67 -21.90
N LEU A 189 -3.90 -3.55 -20.90
CA LEU A 189 -2.62 -4.26 -20.87
C LEU A 189 -2.82 -5.79 -20.92
N ALA A 190 -3.67 -6.32 -20.04
CA ALA A 190 -3.91 -7.76 -19.97
C ALA A 190 -4.57 -8.30 -21.24
N ASP A 191 -5.67 -7.69 -21.69
CA ASP A 191 -6.46 -8.19 -22.81
C ASP A 191 -5.71 -8.04 -24.14
N THR A 192 -4.91 -6.98 -24.30
CA THR A 192 -4.09 -6.78 -25.50
C THR A 192 -2.99 -7.82 -25.58
N LEU A 193 -2.28 -8.10 -24.48
CA LEU A 193 -1.25 -9.13 -24.48
C LEU A 193 -1.79 -10.53 -24.76
N TYR A 194 -2.95 -10.88 -24.17
CA TYR A 194 -3.61 -12.16 -24.46
C TYR A 194 -4.05 -12.27 -25.92
N LYS A 195 -4.52 -11.18 -26.54
CA LYS A 195 -4.88 -11.17 -27.97
C LYS A 195 -3.66 -11.27 -28.88
N MET A 196 -2.53 -10.70 -28.47
CA MET A 196 -1.27 -10.73 -29.22
C MET A 196 -0.53 -12.06 -29.06
N GLY A 197 -0.91 -12.91 -28.09
CA GLY A 197 -0.22 -14.17 -27.79
C GLY A 197 1.19 -13.96 -27.20
N GLN A 198 1.44 -12.79 -26.58
CA GLN A 198 2.75 -12.40 -26.06
C GLN A 198 2.90 -12.66 -24.55
N GLU A 199 1.93 -13.33 -23.92
CA GLU A 199 2.01 -13.72 -22.51
C GLU A 199 3.24 -14.60 -22.22
N GLN A 200 3.64 -15.41 -23.19
CA GLN A 200 4.78 -16.31 -23.04
C GLN A 200 6.09 -15.54 -22.86
N ASP A 201 6.27 -14.40 -23.54
CA ASP A 201 7.49 -13.59 -23.43
C ASP A 201 7.65 -13.01 -22.03
N VAL A 202 6.54 -12.51 -21.46
CA VAL A 202 6.47 -12.03 -20.06
C VAL A 202 6.86 -13.14 -19.10
N TYR A 203 6.30 -14.33 -19.31
CA TYR A 203 6.52 -15.46 -18.42
C TYR A 203 7.95 -16.00 -18.47
N GLN A 204 8.54 -16.03 -19.67
CA GLN A 204 9.96 -16.37 -19.83
C GLN A 204 10.87 -15.34 -19.18
N ASP A 205 10.55 -14.05 -19.24
CA ASP A 205 11.32 -13.01 -18.55
C ASP A 205 11.26 -13.17 -17.03
N ILE A 206 10.08 -13.40 -16.45
CA ILE A 206 9.94 -13.68 -15.01
C ILE A 206 10.74 -14.92 -14.59
N LEU A 207 10.70 -15.99 -15.40
CA LEU A 207 11.48 -17.21 -15.16
C LEU A 207 12.99 -16.95 -15.11
N ARG A 208 13.50 -16.14 -16.04
CA ARG A 208 14.92 -15.77 -16.08
C ARG A 208 15.35 -14.94 -14.87
N ARG A 209 14.43 -14.18 -14.29
CA ARG A 209 14.66 -13.32 -13.11
C ARG A 209 14.45 -14.03 -11.78
N MET A 210 14.06 -15.31 -11.78
CA MET A 210 13.91 -16.08 -10.55
C MET A 210 15.24 -16.17 -9.79
N GLN A 211 15.16 -16.12 -8.45
CA GLN A 211 16.32 -16.34 -7.60
C GLN A 211 16.80 -17.79 -7.68
N LYS A 212 18.05 -18.01 -7.25
CA LYS A 212 18.66 -19.34 -7.22
C LYS A 212 17.83 -20.32 -6.39
N PRO A 213 17.75 -21.60 -6.79
CA PRO A 213 17.02 -22.60 -6.02
C PRO A 213 17.51 -22.69 -4.58
N THR A 214 16.57 -22.56 -3.64
CA THR A 214 16.84 -22.62 -2.20
C THR A 214 16.76 -24.05 -1.65
N ASN A 215 16.33 -25.02 -2.48
CA ASN A 215 16.02 -26.40 -2.11
C ASN A 215 14.93 -26.58 -1.03
N LYS A 216 14.26 -25.50 -0.60
CA LYS A 216 13.13 -25.56 0.31
C LYS A 216 11.87 -25.94 -0.46
N LYS A 217 11.06 -26.83 0.13
CA LYS A 217 9.77 -27.26 -0.39
C LYS A 217 8.66 -26.63 0.44
N ILE A 218 7.71 -25.99 -0.23
CA ILE A 218 6.60 -25.28 0.40
C ILE A 218 5.30 -25.86 -0.13
N SER A 219 4.39 -26.17 0.77
CA SER A 219 3.04 -26.64 0.46
C SER A 219 2.04 -25.55 0.82
N ILE A 220 1.18 -25.19 -0.13
CA ILE A 220 0.13 -24.19 0.02
C ILE A 220 -1.21 -24.90 -0.10
N VAL A 221 -2.11 -24.71 0.87
CA VAL A 221 -3.45 -25.28 0.85
C VAL A 221 -4.44 -24.20 0.42
N GLY A 222 -5.13 -24.43 -0.71
CA GLY A 222 -6.06 -23.51 -1.36
C GLY A 222 -5.43 -22.72 -2.51
N SER A 223 -6.14 -22.67 -3.63
CA SER A 223 -5.73 -21.99 -4.86
C SER A 223 -6.51 -20.68 -5.13
N GLY A 224 -7.02 -20.06 -4.07
CA GLY A 224 -7.61 -18.72 -4.15
C GLY A 224 -6.56 -17.63 -4.43
N PRO A 225 -6.97 -16.35 -4.49
CA PRO A 225 -6.07 -15.22 -4.74
C PRO A 225 -4.85 -15.19 -3.81
N ALA A 226 -5.06 -15.46 -2.52
CA ALA A 226 -3.99 -15.52 -1.53
C ALA A 226 -2.98 -16.65 -1.81
N GLY A 227 -3.47 -17.86 -2.09
CA GLY A 227 -2.62 -19.03 -2.37
C GLY A 227 -1.82 -18.87 -3.66
N LEU A 228 -2.46 -18.37 -4.72
CA LEU A 228 -1.80 -18.08 -6.00
C LEU A 228 -0.74 -16.96 -5.86
N SER A 229 -1.06 -15.90 -5.10
CA SER A 229 -0.12 -14.80 -4.88
C SER A 229 1.09 -15.26 -4.06
N ALA A 230 0.86 -16.01 -2.99
CA ALA A 230 1.93 -16.62 -2.19
C ALA A 230 2.80 -17.56 -3.05
N ALA A 231 2.17 -18.40 -3.87
CA ALA A 231 2.89 -19.29 -4.77
C ALA A 231 3.76 -18.54 -5.77
N PHE A 232 3.24 -17.47 -6.37
CA PHE A 232 3.96 -16.63 -7.32
C PHE A 232 5.22 -16.02 -6.70
N TYR A 233 5.10 -15.36 -5.54
CA TYR A 233 6.24 -14.72 -4.89
C TYR A 233 7.26 -15.74 -4.35
N LEU A 234 6.81 -16.82 -3.72
CA LEU A 234 7.70 -17.86 -3.21
C LEU A 234 8.45 -18.58 -4.33
N SER A 235 7.82 -18.79 -5.47
CA SER A 235 8.49 -19.34 -6.65
C SER A 235 9.58 -18.39 -7.15
N ARG A 236 9.31 -17.08 -7.23
CA ARG A 236 10.31 -16.06 -7.62
C ARG A 236 11.51 -16.00 -6.68
N LEU A 237 11.33 -16.32 -5.40
CA LEU A 237 12.39 -16.46 -4.41
C LEU A 237 13.17 -17.80 -4.50
N GLY A 238 12.88 -18.64 -5.50
CA GLY A 238 13.60 -19.89 -5.74
C GLY A 238 13.18 -21.04 -4.84
N HIS A 239 11.97 -20.99 -4.24
CA HIS A 239 11.41 -22.11 -3.50
C HIS A 239 10.65 -23.07 -4.43
N SER A 240 10.61 -24.36 -4.08
CA SER A 240 9.77 -25.33 -4.76
C SER A 240 8.38 -25.33 -4.12
N VAL A 241 7.35 -24.90 -4.86
CA VAL A 241 6.00 -24.71 -4.32
C VAL A 241 5.02 -25.74 -4.89
N THR A 242 4.19 -26.33 -4.03
CA THR A 242 3.08 -27.21 -4.41
C THR A 242 1.78 -26.66 -3.84
N ILE A 243 0.75 -26.51 -4.68
CA ILE A 243 -0.56 -26.02 -4.27
C ILE A 243 -1.52 -27.22 -4.23
N TYR A 244 -2.26 -27.35 -3.13
CA TYR A 244 -3.31 -28.35 -2.94
C TYR A 244 -4.65 -27.64 -3.01
N GLU A 245 -5.53 -28.08 -3.91
CA GLU A 245 -6.87 -27.53 -4.10
C GLU A 245 -7.90 -28.65 -3.93
N GLN A 246 -9.00 -28.34 -3.24
CA GLN A 246 -10.12 -29.25 -3.05
C GLN A 246 -11.02 -29.30 -4.28
N GLU A 247 -11.21 -28.16 -4.95
CA GLU A 247 -12.06 -28.01 -6.11
C GLU A 247 -11.47 -28.60 -7.41
N LYS A 248 -12.31 -28.71 -8.45
CA LYS A 248 -11.89 -29.23 -9.76
C LYS A 248 -10.98 -28.27 -10.54
N GLU A 249 -11.21 -26.97 -10.36
CA GLU A 249 -10.49 -25.88 -11.05
C GLU A 249 -9.85 -24.97 -10.00
N ALA A 250 -8.64 -24.49 -10.28
CA ALA A 250 -7.99 -23.51 -9.42
C ALA A 250 -8.61 -22.10 -9.55
N GLY A 251 -8.46 -21.29 -8.51
CA GLY A 251 -8.88 -19.88 -8.49
C GLY A 251 -9.79 -19.50 -7.33
N GLY A 252 -10.31 -20.48 -6.59
CA GLY A 252 -11.20 -20.25 -5.45
C GLY A 252 -12.41 -19.39 -5.84
N VAL A 253 -12.68 -18.33 -5.07
CA VAL A 253 -13.78 -17.38 -5.31
C VAL A 253 -13.72 -16.76 -6.73
N LEU A 254 -12.52 -16.58 -7.31
CA LEU A 254 -12.39 -16.04 -8.67
C LEU A 254 -12.98 -16.97 -9.73
N ALA A 255 -12.92 -18.28 -9.51
CA ALA A 255 -13.44 -19.29 -10.43
C ALA A 255 -14.91 -19.61 -10.17
N THR A 256 -15.38 -19.50 -8.92
CA THR A 256 -16.72 -19.97 -8.50
C THR A 256 -17.76 -18.86 -8.36
N ALA A 257 -17.37 -17.66 -7.94
CA ALA A 257 -18.33 -16.60 -7.58
C ALA A 257 -18.57 -15.57 -8.69
N PHE A 258 -17.65 -15.44 -9.66
CA PHE A 258 -17.77 -14.44 -10.70
C PHE A 258 -18.31 -15.00 -12.02
N PRO A 259 -19.21 -14.27 -12.72
CA PRO A 259 -19.69 -14.69 -14.03
C PRO A 259 -18.56 -14.85 -15.04
N THR A 260 -18.60 -15.91 -15.86
CA THR A 260 -17.64 -16.15 -16.95
C THR A 260 -17.60 -15.05 -18.01
N THR A 261 -18.62 -14.20 -18.08
CA THR A 261 -18.63 -13.02 -18.95
C THR A 261 -17.67 -11.93 -18.48
N ALA A 262 -17.33 -11.90 -17.18
CA ALA A 262 -16.39 -10.96 -16.60
C ALA A 262 -14.94 -11.48 -16.64
N PHE A 263 -14.74 -12.81 -16.60
CA PHE A 263 -13.41 -13.45 -16.55
C PHE A 263 -13.28 -14.61 -17.56
N PRO A 264 -12.28 -14.60 -18.46
CA PRO A 264 -11.90 -15.82 -19.16
C PRO A 264 -11.39 -16.84 -18.12
N ARG A 265 -11.95 -18.07 -18.12
CA ARG A 265 -11.53 -19.12 -17.17
C ARG A 265 -10.09 -19.52 -17.45
N ILE A 266 -9.27 -19.51 -16.40
CA ILE A 266 -7.97 -20.18 -16.39
C ILE A 266 -8.19 -21.53 -15.70
N SER A 267 -8.34 -22.61 -16.48
CA SER A 267 -8.50 -23.96 -15.92
C SER A 267 -7.14 -24.55 -15.55
N LEU A 268 -6.92 -24.89 -14.27
CA LEU A 268 -5.75 -25.63 -13.79
C LEU A 268 -6.17 -26.95 -13.13
N PRO A 269 -5.52 -28.10 -13.40
CA PRO A 269 -5.89 -29.41 -12.87
C PRO A 269 -5.66 -29.63 -11.36
N LYS A 270 -6.36 -30.63 -10.78
CA LYS A 270 -6.48 -30.97 -9.35
C LYS A 270 -5.19 -31.25 -8.55
N SER A 271 -4.09 -31.62 -9.20
CA SER A 271 -2.80 -31.84 -8.53
C SER A 271 -1.73 -31.06 -9.27
N TRP A 272 -1.26 -29.97 -8.66
CA TRP A 272 -0.47 -28.95 -9.35
C TRP A 272 0.89 -28.74 -8.67
N ARG A 273 1.97 -29.06 -9.39
CA ARG A 273 3.32 -28.64 -9.01
C ARG A 273 3.59 -27.30 -9.66
N CYS A 274 3.68 -26.25 -8.85
CA CYS A 274 4.04 -24.93 -9.32
C CYS A 274 5.57 -24.91 -9.54
N SER A 275 6.02 -25.44 -10.68
CA SER A 275 7.36 -25.11 -11.17
C SER A 275 7.36 -23.74 -11.85
N VAL A 276 6.22 -23.29 -12.37
CA VAL A 276 6.04 -22.01 -13.05
C VAL A 276 4.56 -21.66 -13.00
N CYS A 277 4.16 -20.59 -12.29
CA CYS A 277 2.76 -20.13 -12.21
C CYS A 277 2.27 -19.44 -13.51
N LEU A 278 2.88 -19.77 -14.64
CA LEU A 278 2.89 -18.95 -15.85
C LEU A 278 2.99 -19.83 -17.10
N ALA A 279 1.98 -20.66 -17.32
CA ALA A 279 1.73 -21.27 -18.63
C ALA A 279 0.33 -21.87 -18.66
N SER A 280 -0.61 -21.14 -19.25
CA SER A 280 -1.83 -21.70 -19.83
C SER A 280 -1.55 -22.51 -21.12
N SER A 281 -0.32 -23.00 -21.34
CA SER A 281 0.05 -23.71 -22.58
C SER A 281 1.23 -24.68 -22.49
N LEU A 282 1.83 -24.95 -21.31
CA LEU A 282 2.88 -25.96 -21.19
C LEU A 282 2.27 -27.31 -20.77
N SER A 283 2.09 -28.18 -21.76
CA SER A 283 1.82 -29.60 -21.56
C SER A 283 3.07 -30.26 -20.97
N PHE A 284 2.99 -30.78 -19.73
CA PHE A 284 4.02 -31.68 -19.18
C PHE A 284 3.37 -32.86 -18.46
N PRO A 285 3.99 -34.06 -18.52
CA PRO A 285 3.32 -35.34 -18.34
C PRO A 285 2.84 -35.55 -16.91
N LEU A 286 1.62 -36.07 -16.80
CA LEU A 286 0.98 -36.52 -15.58
C LEU A 286 1.84 -37.61 -14.92
N SER A 287 2.46 -37.29 -13.78
CA SER A 287 2.84 -38.33 -12.81
C SER A 287 1.64 -38.55 -11.90
N SER A 288 0.83 -39.54 -12.28
CA SER A 288 -0.14 -40.17 -11.38
C SER A 288 0.62 -40.92 -10.30
N ALA A 289 0.80 -40.31 -9.13
CA ALA A 289 1.07 -41.07 -7.92
C ALA A 289 -0.29 -41.33 -7.24
N PRO A 290 -0.77 -42.58 -7.18
CA PRO A 290 -1.95 -42.90 -6.39
C PRO A 290 -1.63 -42.73 -4.90
N ILE A 291 -2.67 -42.36 -4.13
CA ILE A 291 -2.69 -42.44 -2.67
C ILE A 291 -2.46 -43.90 -2.25
#